data_AF-X0SWB5-F1
#
_entry.id   AF-X0SWB5-F1
#
_cell.length_a   1.000
_cell.length_b   1.000
_cell.length_c   1.000
_cell.angle_alpha   90.00
_cell.angle_beta   90.00
_cell.angle_gamma   90.00
#
_symmetry.space_group_name_H-M   'P 1'
#
loop_
_entity.id
_entity.type
_entity.pdbx_description
1 polymer ?
#
loop_
_entity_poly.entity_id
_entity_poly.type
_entity_poly.pdbx_seq_one_letter_code
_entity_poly.pdbx_strand_id
1 'polypeptide(L)' 'DGDRLLLTHMVPQEAIVIPENIDAIRCALGLEDTAEAAMAHTDRCLGLA' A
#
# COMPACT_ATOMS: atom_id res chain seq x y z
N ASP A 1 -1.52 15.91 -25.64
CA ASP A 1 -2.19 17.04 -24.98
C ASP A 1 -1.11 17.70 -24.13
N GLY A 2 -0.68 18.92 -24.49
CA GLY A 2 0.71 19.41 -24.36
C GLY A 2 1.47 19.09 -23.06
N ASP A 3 0.77 19.07 -21.94
CA ASP A 3 1.24 18.86 -20.57
C ASP A 3 0.43 17.79 -19.80
N ARG A 4 -0.47 17.06 -20.47
CA ARG A 4 -1.33 16.06 -19.80
C ARG A 4 -0.79 14.64 -19.94
N LEU A 5 -0.63 13.98 -18.81
CA LEU A 5 -0.40 12.54 -18.72
C LEU A 5 -1.73 11.80 -18.72
N LEU A 6 -1.95 10.93 -19.71
CA LEU A 6 -3.10 10.04 -19.76
C LEU A 6 -2.62 8.60 -19.57
N LEU A 7 -3.24 7.87 -18.64
CA LEU A 7 -2.98 6.45 -18.42
C LEU A 7 -4.28 5.74 -18.07
N THR A 8 -4.26 4.42 -18.24
CA THR A 8 -5.31 3.52 -17.76
C THR A 8 -4.65 2.44 -16.92
N HIS A 9 -5.24 2.11 -15.78
CA HIS A 9 -4.81 1.01 -14.93
C HIS A 9 -6.03 0.24 -14.43
N MET A 10 -5.80 -1.01 -14.05
CA MET A 10 -6.83 -1.90 -13.52
C MET A 10 -6.67 -2.02 -12.01
N VAL A 11 -7.79 -2.10 -11.30
CA VAL A 11 -7.80 -2.21 -9.84
C VAL A 11 -8.48 -3.52 -9.44
N PRO A 12 -7.77 -4.47 -8.80
CA PRO A 12 -8.40 -5.65 -8.23
C PRO A 12 -9.15 -5.27 -6.95
N GLN A 13 -10.42 -4.90 -7.08
CA GLN A 13 -11.21 -4.27 -6.02
C GLN A 13 -11.33 -5.11 -4.73
N GLU A 14 -11.24 -6.44 -4.86
CA GLU A 14 -11.35 -7.38 -3.74
C GLU A 14 -10.11 -7.40 -2.85
N ALA A 15 -8.94 -7.02 -3.39
CA ALA A 15 -7.66 -7.21 -2.72
C ALA A 15 -6.86 -5.92 -2.52
N ILE A 16 -7.16 -4.86 -3.29
CA ILE A 16 -6.33 -3.65 -3.28
C ILE A 16 -6.23 -3.01 -1.91
N VAL A 17 -7.22 -3.15 -1.03
CA VAL A 17 -7.24 -2.56 0.31
C VAL A 17 -6.64 -3.45 1.40
N ILE A 18 -6.22 -4.68 1.08
CA ILE A 18 -5.69 -5.62 2.07
C ILE A 18 -4.41 -5.06 2.72
N PRO A 19 -3.39 -4.59 1.98
CA PRO A 19 -2.16 -4.07 2.57
C PRO A 19 -2.40 -2.87 3.50
N GLU A 20 -3.26 -1.93 3.09
CA GLU A 20 -3.53 -0.68 3.81
C GLU A 20 -4.19 -0.92 5.16
N ASN A 21 -5.02 -1.96 5.28
CA ASN A 21 -5.61 -2.32 6.56
C ASN A 21 -4.55 -2.83 7.55
N ILE A 22 -3.55 -3.58 7.08
CA ILE A 22 -2.47 -4.08 7.94
C ILE A 22 -1.56 -2.92 8.38
N ASP A 23 -1.23 -2.00 7.47
CA ASP A 23 -0.45 -0.81 7.79
C ASP A 23 -1.19 0.13 8.74
N ALA A 24 -2.51 0.29 8.56
CA ALA A 24 -3.35 1.06 9.47
C ALA A 24 -3.33 0.50 10.89
N ILE A 25 -3.36 -0.84 11.06
CA ILE A 25 -3.22 -1.48 12.37
C ILE A 25 -1.86 -1.16 13.00
N ARG A 26 -0.76 -1.27 12.23
CA ARG A 26 0.57 -0.96 12.75
C ARG A 26 0.70 0.50 13.16
N CYS A 27 0.17 1.42 12.36
CA CYS A 27 0.14 2.85 12.66
C CYS A 27 -0.69 3.15 13.92
N ALA A 28 -1.92 2.61 14.00
CA ALA A 28 -2.81 2.84 15.13
C ALA A 28 -2.25 2.32 16.47
N LEU A 29 -1.42 1.28 16.42
CA LEU A 29 -0.80 0.67 17.59
C LEU A 29 0.65 1.12 17.84
N GLY A 30 1.21 1.98 16.97
CA GLY A 30 2.61 2.41 17.05
C GLY A 30 3.63 1.27 16.96
N LEU A 31 3.35 0.24 16.15
CA LEU A 31 4.19 -0.95 16.01
C LEU A 31 5.38 -0.76 15.07
N GLU A 32 5.39 0.31 14.29
CA GLU A 32 6.46 0.66 13.35
C GLU A 32 6.76 2.16 13.46
N ASP A 33 8.04 2.52 13.30
CA ASP A 33 8.51 3.90 13.49
C ASP A 33 8.17 4.81 12.30
N THR A 34 7.98 4.24 11.11
CA THR A 34 7.75 4.97 9.86
C THR A 34 6.73 4.27 8.98
N ALA A 35 6.07 5.04 8.11
CA ALA A 35 5.13 4.48 7.15
C ALA A 35 5.84 3.52 6.18
N GLU A 36 7.05 3.88 5.76
CA GLU A 36 7.89 3.08 4.87
C GLU A 36 8.26 1.72 5.48
N ALA A 37 8.57 1.69 6.79
CA ALA A 37 8.82 0.45 7.50
C ALA A 37 7.57 -0.45 7.55
N ALA A 38 6.40 0.13 7.83
CA ALA A 38 5.13 -0.59 7.85
C ALA A 38 4.80 -1.20 6.49
N MET A 39 4.81 -0.40 5.42
CA MET A 39 4.53 -0.85 4.05
C MET A 39 5.52 -1.94 3.62
N ALA A 40 6.83 -1.70 3.79
CA ALA A 40 7.84 -2.68 3.41
C ALA A 40 7.69 -4.00 4.19
N HIS A 41 7.23 -3.95 5.44
CA HIS A 41 6.91 -5.14 6.22
C HIS A 41 5.67 -5.86 5.65
N THR A 42 4.58 -5.13 5.38
CA THR A 42 3.38 -5.68 4.73
C THR A 42 3.71 -6.33 3.40
N ASP A 43 4.46 -5.65 2.53
CA ASP A 43 4.82 -6.14 1.20
C ASP A 43 5.61 -7.44 1.28
N ARG A 44 6.63 -7.50 2.16
CA ARG A 44 7.40 -8.73 2.39
C ARG A 44 6.53 -9.89 2.88
N CYS A 45 5.56 -9.63 3.76
CA CYS A 45 4.69 -10.66 4.30
C CYS A 45 3.63 -11.15 3.31
N LEU A 46 3.15 -10.27 2.44
CA LEU A 46 2.14 -10.58 1.41
C LEU A 46 2.75 -11.05 0.08
N GLY A 47 4.08 -11.00 -0.06
CA GLY A 47 4.77 -11.36 -1.30
C GLY A 47 4.59 -10.33 -2.41
N LEU A 48 4.42 -9.06 -2.04
CA LEU A 48 4.31 -7.92 -2.96
C LEU A 48 5.70 -7.36 -3.28
N ALA A 49 5.81 -6.65 -4.41
CA ALA A 49 7.06 -6.16 -4.98
C ALA A 49 7.14 -4.63 -4.95
#